data_AF-A0A926Y5Z0-F1
#
_entry.id   AF-A0A926Y5Z0-F1
#
_cell.length_a   1.000
_cell.length_b   1.000
_cell.length_c   1.000
_cell.angle_alpha   90.00
_cell.angle_beta   90.00
_cell.angle_gamma   90.00
#
_symmetry.space_group_name_H-M   'P 1'
#
loop_
_entity.id
_entity.type
_entity.pdbx_description
1 polymer ?
#
loop_
_entity_poly.entity_id
_entity_poly.type
_entity_poly.pdbx_seq_one_letter_code
_entity_poly.pdbx_strand_id
1 'polypeptide(L)'
;MTRVILVRHGESTYNVERRVQGHCDLSDLTEKGQAGARQVGAVLQGLKFDAAYSSPLKRAKQTAQLILSSLNEQGTPIPDLRLTDNLKEINLLQWEGLTFEEVEQQFPEGFLLWRDRPKDLKMPMETPEGTTDFYPVMALYEQARQFWQEILPQHLGETILVVAHSGINRCLIGAAVGLDADSYKSMHQSNCGISVLNFAGGLGDPVQLESVNLTAHLGEPIPKPRKDTKGARFLLVRHGETNWNRDKRFQGQIDVPLNDQGRVQAGQAAEFLRDVAIDRALSSPMLRPKETAEIILQHHPQVTLELDDRLCEISHGLWEGKLEAEIEAEFPGELKQWQIAPETVQMPEGENLQQVWDRVVLAWKDLVASTPESQDDRPTTVLVVAHDAVNKAILGYLIDRGPETFWTFKQGNGAVTVIDYPLGNQGKPLIHALNITSHLGGVLDKTAAGAL
;
A
#
# COMPACT_ATOMS: atom_id res chain seq x y z
N MET A 1 -10.30 -13.33 -10.95
CA MET A 1 -9.52 -12.18 -10.46
C MET A 1 -8.13 -12.26 -11.06
N THR A 2 -7.63 -11.20 -11.69
CA THR A 2 -6.25 -11.14 -12.17
C THR A 2 -5.37 -10.65 -11.04
N ARG A 3 -4.37 -11.42 -10.64
CA ARG A 3 -3.42 -11.04 -9.58
C ARG A 3 -2.15 -10.48 -10.21
N VAL A 4 -1.79 -9.26 -9.84
CA VAL A 4 -0.59 -8.58 -10.34
C VAL A 4 0.41 -8.45 -9.20
N ILE A 5 1.59 -9.04 -9.39
CA ILE A 5 2.75 -8.84 -8.54
C ILE A 5 3.60 -7.74 -9.15
N LEU A 6 3.52 -6.54 -8.59
CA LEU A 6 4.24 -5.36 -9.06
C LEU A 6 5.53 -5.18 -8.25
N VAL A 7 6.67 -5.12 -8.94
CA VAL A 7 8.00 -5.00 -8.33
C VAL A 7 8.71 -3.78 -8.89
N ARG A 8 9.32 -2.97 -8.02
CA ARG A 8 10.25 -1.92 -8.46
C ARG A 8 11.63 -2.52 -8.73
N HIS A 9 12.32 -2.04 -9.76
CA HIS A 9 13.69 -2.46 -10.07
C HIS A 9 14.64 -2.40 -8.84
N GLY A 10 15.66 -3.25 -8.84
CA GLY A 10 16.69 -3.26 -7.81
C GLY A 10 17.49 -1.95 -7.75
N GLU A 11 18.18 -1.72 -6.63
CA GLU A 11 19.01 -0.54 -6.44
C GLU A 11 20.03 -0.38 -7.59
N SER A 12 20.08 0.81 -8.20
CA SER A 12 21.03 1.16 -9.25
C SER A 12 22.09 2.14 -8.76
N THR A 13 23.19 2.31 -9.52
CA THR A 13 24.22 3.32 -9.25
C THR A 13 23.61 4.71 -9.08
N TYR A 14 22.65 5.08 -9.93
CA TYR A 14 21.95 6.37 -9.83
C TYR A 14 21.01 6.46 -8.61
N ASN A 15 20.52 5.34 -8.04
CA ASN A 15 19.84 5.39 -6.76
C ASN A 15 20.79 5.78 -5.63
N VAL A 16 21.99 5.20 -5.60
CA VAL A 16 23.02 5.51 -4.61
C VAL A 16 23.50 6.95 -4.74
N GLU A 17 23.73 7.41 -5.97
CA GLU A 17 24.17 8.77 -6.29
C GLU A 17 23.06 9.84 -6.20
N ARG A 18 21.81 9.44 -5.94
CA ARG A 18 20.64 10.33 -5.94
C ARG A 18 20.48 11.14 -7.23
N ARG A 19 20.67 10.48 -8.38
CA ARG A 19 20.46 11.05 -9.71
C ARG A 19 19.05 10.80 -10.22
N VAL A 20 18.53 11.76 -10.98
CA VAL A 20 17.30 11.61 -11.76
C VAL A 20 17.56 10.61 -12.88
N GLN A 21 16.88 9.47 -12.83
CA GLN A 21 17.05 8.40 -13.82
C GLN A 21 16.18 8.63 -15.05
N GLY A 22 14.88 8.79 -14.87
CA GLY A 22 13.92 8.88 -15.97
C GLY A 22 14.12 7.83 -17.06
N HIS A 23 14.09 8.24 -18.32
CA HIS A 23 14.32 7.39 -19.50
C HIS A 23 15.80 7.07 -19.76
N CYS A 24 16.72 7.81 -19.15
CA CYS A 24 18.14 7.53 -19.24
C CYS A 24 18.46 6.10 -18.73
N ASP A 25 19.22 5.37 -19.56
CA ASP A 25 19.56 3.96 -19.35
C ASP A 25 21.06 3.74 -19.05
N LEU A 26 21.70 4.76 -18.47
CA LEU A 26 23.14 4.75 -18.16
C LEU A 26 23.47 4.08 -16.82
N SER A 27 22.49 3.87 -15.94
CA SER A 27 22.73 3.29 -14.61
C SER A 27 22.78 1.76 -14.65
N ASP A 28 23.62 1.18 -13.79
CA ASP A 28 23.72 -0.26 -13.58
C ASP A 28 23.09 -0.68 -12.26
N LEU A 29 22.58 -1.91 -12.17
CA LEU A 29 22.20 -2.49 -10.88
C LEU A 29 23.44 -2.70 -10.01
N THR A 30 23.37 -2.23 -8.76
CA THR A 30 24.40 -2.52 -7.76
C THR A 30 24.35 -4.00 -7.37
N GLU A 31 25.40 -4.51 -6.72
CA GLU A 31 25.39 -5.88 -6.16
C GLU A 31 24.21 -6.08 -5.20
N LYS A 32 23.91 -5.06 -4.38
CA LYS A 32 22.74 -5.05 -3.49
C LYS A 32 21.43 -5.10 -4.28
N GLY A 33 21.32 -4.35 -5.38
CA GLY A 33 20.14 -4.39 -6.26
C GLY A 33 19.95 -5.76 -6.92
N GLN A 34 21.02 -6.40 -7.36
CA GLN A 34 20.98 -7.75 -7.93
C GLN A 34 20.60 -8.80 -6.89
N ALA A 35 21.17 -8.72 -5.68
CA ALA A 35 20.82 -9.59 -4.56
C ALA A 35 19.35 -9.45 -4.16
N GLY A 36 18.85 -8.21 -4.06
CA GLY A 36 17.45 -7.92 -3.79
C GLY A 36 16.50 -8.52 -4.84
N ALA A 37 16.86 -8.46 -6.12
CA ALA A 37 16.08 -9.08 -7.19
C ALA A 37 16.01 -10.61 -7.04
N ARG A 38 17.11 -11.27 -6.65
CA ARG A 38 17.11 -12.71 -6.36
C ARG A 38 16.27 -13.06 -5.14
N GLN A 39 16.31 -12.23 -4.09
CA GLN A 39 15.46 -12.37 -2.90
C GLN A 39 13.98 -12.24 -3.22
N VAL A 40 13.60 -11.34 -4.13
CA VAL A 40 12.23 -11.26 -4.66
C VAL A 40 11.82 -12.58 -5.32
N GLY A 41 12.66 -13.13 -6.20
CA GLY A 41 12.36 -14.44 -6.81
C GLY A 41 12.23 -15.54 -5.75
N ALA A 42 13.11 -15.56 -4.76
CA ALA A 42 13.10 -16.57 -3.70
C ALA A 42 11.85 -16.51 -2.82
N VAL A 43 11.33 -15.32 -2.53
CA VAL A 43 10.16 -15.17 -1.66
C VAL A 43 8.84 -15.35 -2.40
N LEU A 44 8.84 -15.19 -3.72
CA LEU A 44 7.70 -15.46 -4.59
C LEU A 44 7.65 -16.93 -5.06
N GLN A 45 8.57 -17.77 -4.59
CA GLN A 45 8.59 -19.20 -4.90
C GLN A 45 7.25 -19.87 -4.56
N GLY A 46 6.82 -20.79 -5.43
CA GLY A 46 5.54 -21.49 -5.27
C GLY A 46 4.33 -20.75 -5.87
N LEU A 47 4.51 -19.51 -6.35
CA LEU A 47 3.52 -18.85 -7.20
C LEU A 47 3.72 -19.28 -8.65
N LYS A 48 2.62 -19.65 -9.30
CA LYS A 48 2.60 -19.81 -10.76
C LYS A 48 2.43 -18.43 -11.38
N PHE A 49 3.33 -18.06 -12.29
CA PHE A 49 3.19 -16.87 -13.12
C PHE A 49 2.79 -17.28 -14.53
N ASP A 50 1.68 -16.73 -15.01
CA ASP A 50 1.17 -16.97 -16.36
C ASP A 50 1.81 -16.00 -17.39
N ALA A 51 2.22 -14.81 -16.94
CA ALA A 51 2.99 -13.87 -17.74
C ALA A 51 3.94 -13.00 -16.90
N ALA A 52 4.99 -12.48 -17.55
CA ALA A 52 5.91 -11.53 -16.96
C ALA A 52 6.15 -10.34 -17.89
N TYR A 53 6.07 -9.13 -17.34
CA TYR A 53 6.27 -7.87 -18.04
C TYR A 53 7.37 -7.04 -17.37
N SER A 54 8.17 -6.35 -18.18
CA SER A 54 9.13 -5.39 -17.66
C SER A 54 9.26 -4.15 -18.55
N SER A 55 9.64 -3.04 -17.94
CA SER A 55 10.24 -1.93 -18.69
C SER A 55 11.46 -2.41 -19.48
N PRO A 56 11.70 -1.90 -20.70
CA PRO A 56 12.89 -2.25 -21.48
C PRO A 56 14.18 -1.63 -20.93
N LEU A 57 14.09 -0.62 -20.06
CA LEU A 57 15.27 0.01 -19.44
C LEU A 57 16.08 -1.04 -18.65
N LYS A 58 17.39 -1.06 -18.87
CA LYS A 58 18.37 -2.04 -18.39
C LYS A 58 18.14 -2.45 -16.95
N ARG A 59 18.01 -1.48 -16.03
CA ARG A 59 17.83 -1.74 -14.58
C ARG A 59 16.59 -2.59 -14.27
N ALA A 60 15.45 -2.30 -14.89
CA ALA A 60 14.20 -3.04 -14.68
C ALA A 60 14.24 -4.39 -15.38
N LYS A 61 14.70 -4.42 -16.64
CA LYS A 61 14.89 -5.64 -17.41
C LYS A 61 15.80 -6.65 -16.70
N GLN A 62 16.96 -6.20 -16.21
CA GLN A 62 17.89 -7.04 -15.45
C GLN A 62 17.27 -7.53 -14.14
N THR A 63 16.53 -6.67 -13.43
CA THR A 63 15.80 -7.08 -12.22
C THR A 63 14.82 -8.20 -12.54
N ALA A 64 14.01 -8.07 -13.58
CA ALA A 64 13.04 -9.07 -14.00
C ALA A 64 13.72 -10.40 -14.37
N GLN A 65 14.82 -10.34 -15.12
CA GLN A 65 15.61 -11.51 -15.49
C GLN A 65 16.17 -12.25 -14.26
N LEU A 66 16.66 -11.52 -13.25
CA LEU A 66 17.16 -12.10 -12.00
C LEU A 66 16.05 -12.73 -11.16
N ILE A 67 14.87 -12.11 -11.10
CA ILE A 67 13.69 -12.66 -10.43
C ILE A 67 13.28 -13.98 -11.09
N LEU A 68 13.11 -13.99 -12.41
CA LEU A 68 12.72 -15.19 -13.17
C LEU A 68 13.79 -16.29 -13.09
N SER A 69 15.08 -15.92 -13.14
CA SER A 69 16.16 -16.90 -12.98
C SER A 69 16.11 -17.57 -11.61
N SER A 70 15.91 -16.79 -10.54
CA SER A 70 15.77 -17.30 -9.17
C SER A 70 14.56 -18.24 -9.02
N LEU A 71 13.41 -17.88 -9.60
CA LEU A 71 12.21 -18.73 -9.62
C LEU A 71 12.48 -20.07 -10.35
N ASN A 72 13.15 -20.01 -11.49
CA ASN A 72 13.49 -21.20 -12.28
C ASN A 72 14.52 -22.10 -11.58
N GLU A 73 15.53 -21.52 -10.93
CA GLU A 73 16.50 -22.24 -10.10
C GLU A 73 15.81 -23.02 -8.96
N GLN A 74 14.67 -22.53 -8.48
CA GLN A 74 13.85 -23.15 -7.44
C GLN A 74 12.75 -24.08 -7.99
N GLY A 75 12.76 -24.38 -9.30
CA GLY A 75 11.82 -25.30 -9.94
C GLY A 75 10.42 -24.73 -10.20
N THR A 76 10.25 -23.41 -10.10
CA THR A 76 8.99 -22.75 -10.49
C THR A 76 8.99 -22.53 -12.01
N PRO A 77 7.98 -23.01 -12.76
CA PRO A 77 7.87 -22.70 -14.19
C PRO A 77 7.79 -21.19 -14.43
N ILE A 78 8.61 -20.69 -15.36
CA ILE A 78 8.66 -19.25 -15.67
C ILE A 78 8.06 -18.96 -17.05
N PRO A 79 7.27 -17.87 -17.20
CA PRO A 79 6.83 -17.39 -18.50
C PRO A 79 7.95 -16.61 -19.21
N ASP A 80 7.79 -16.40 -20.52
CA ASP A 80 8.65 -15.49 -21.27
C ASP A 80 8.51 -14.05 -20.78
N LEU A 81 9.65 -13.34 -20.65
CA LEU A 81 9.67 -11.94 -20.27
C LEU A 81 9.31 -11.04 -21.46
N ARG A 82 8.17 -10.34 -21.35
CA ARG A 82 7.70 -9.38 -22.34
C ARG A 82 8.15 -7.97 -21.96
N LEU A 83 8.71 -7.22 -22.91
CA LEU A 83 9.14 -5.84 -22.69
C LEU A 83 8.11 -4.88 -23.29
N THR A 84 7.76 -3.81 -22.57
CA THR A 84 6.84 -2.78 -23.08
C THR A 84 7.27 -1.39 -22.64
N ASP A 85 7.15 -0.44 -23.57
CA ASP A 85 7.44 0.98 -23.34
C ASP A 85 6.47 1.61 -22.34
N ASN A 86 5.26 1.04 -22.17
CA ASN A 86 4.28 1.50 -21.19
C ASN A 86 4.73 1.31 -19.74
N LEU A 87 5.85 0.62 -19.51
CA LEU A 87 6.48 0.46 -18.21
C LEU A 87 7.74 1.33 -18.03
N LYS A 88 8.09 2.22 -18.97
CA LYS A 88 9.20 3.17 -18.78
C LYS A 88 8.94 4.11 -17.60
N GLU A 89 10.02 4.52 -16.94
CA GLU A 89 9.96 5.48 -15.83
C GLU A 89 9.52 6.85 -16.33
N ILE A 90 9.17 7.77 -15.42
CA ILE A 90 8.87 9.15 -15.76
C ILE A 90 9.95 9.81 -16.60
N ASN A 91 9.58 10.36 -17.76
CA ASN A 91 10.48 11.17 -18.57
C ASN A 91 10.67 12.54 -17.91
N LEU A 92 11.89 12.86 -17.48
CA LEU A 92 12.21 14.16 -16.87
C LEU A 92 13.21 14.97 -17.73
N LEU A 93 13.33 14.65 -19.02
CA LEU A 93 14.02 15.43 -20.04
C LEU A 93 15.40 15.93 -19.56
N GLN A 94 15.58 17.25 -19.54
CA GLN A 94 16.83 17.93 -19.16
C GLN A 94 17.32 17.66 -17.73
N TRP A 95 16.50 17.04 -16.86
CA TRP A 95 16.93 16.65 -15.52
C TRP A 95 17.66 15.30 -15.50
N GLU A 96 17.45 14.46 -16.51
CA GLU A 96 17.98 13.10 -16.50
C GLU A 96 19.52 13.09 -16.45
N GLY A 97 20.06 12.27 -15.56
CA GLY A 97 21.49 12.21 -15.29
C GLY A 97 21.98 13.23 -14.25
N LEU A 98 21.26 14.30 -13.95
CA LEU A 98 21.63 15.23 -12.87
C LEU A 98 21.32 14.64 -11.50
N THR A 99 22.11 15.00 -10.48
CA THR A 99 21.74 14.80 -9.08
C THR A 99 20.56 15.69 -8.72
N PHE A 100 19.75 15.28 -7.74
CA PHE A 100 18.65 16.15 -7.27
C PHE A 100 19.14 17.51 -6.72
N GLU A 101 20.37 17.58 -6.21
CA GLU A 101 21.00 18.85 -5.79
C GLU A 101 21.31 19.75 -6.99
N GLU A 102 21.89 19.20 -8.07
CA GLU A 102 22.11 19.93 -9.31
C GLU A 102 20.79 20.40 -9.93
N VAL A 103 19.73 19.58 -9.87
CA VAL A 103 18.40 19.98 -10.34
C VAL A 103 17.83 21.14 -9.52
N GLU A 104 17.94 21.10 -8.20
CA GLU A 104 17.48 22.20 -7.33
C GLU A 104 18.24 23.51 -7.62
N GLN A 105 19.54 23.43 -7.89
CA GLN A 105 20.37 24.59 -8.22
C GLN A 105 20.08 25.15 -9.62
N GLN A 106 19.91 24.28 -10.62
CA GLN A 106 19.74 24.70 -12.02
C GLN A 106 18.28 25.02 -12.38
N PHE A 107 17.32 24.37 -11.72
CA PHE A 107 15.88 24.47 -12.00
C PHE A 107 15.05 24.68 -10.72
N PRO A 108 15.32 25.70 -9.90
CA PRO A 108 14.72 25.85 -8.56
C PRO A 108 13.19 25.90 -8.59
N GLU A 109 12.59 26.65 -9.53
CA GLU A 109 11.12 26.73 -9.66
C GLU A 109 10.50 25.38 -10.04
N GLY A 110 11.10 24.68 -11.00
CA GLY A 110 10.66 23.34 -11.41
C GLY A 110 10.82 22.33 -10.28
N PHE A 111 11.91 22.40 -9.51
CA PHE A 111 12.15 21.54 -8.36
C PHE A 111 11.12 21.76 -7.26
N LEU A 112 10.72 23.01 -6.98
CA LEU A 112 9.63 23.32 -6.05
C LEU A 112 8.28 22.76 -6.53
N LEU A 113 7.95 22.90 -7.82
CA LEU A 113 6.76 22.26 -8.40
C LEU A 113 6.82 20.75 -8.27
N TRP A 114 7.95 20.13 -8.61
CA TRP A 114 8.15 18.69 -8.43
C TRP A 114 7.95 18.27 -6.98
N ARG A 115 8.43 19.05 -6.01
CA ARG A 115 8.30 18.78 -4.58
C ARG A 115 6.85 18.84 -4.11
N ASP A 116 6.15 19.92 -4.42
CA ASP A 116 4.88 20.26 -3.77
C ASP A 116 3.66 19.94 -4.63
N ARG A 117 3.77 20.09 -5.95
CA ARG A 117 2.68 19.99 -6.93
C ARG A 117 3.14 19.31 -8.22
N PRO A 118 3.57 18.04 -8.17
CA PRO A 118 4.28 17.39 -9.27
C PRO A 118 3.45 17.29 -10.56
N LYS A 119 2.12 17.31 -10.49
CA LYS A 119 1.23 17.36 -11.68
C LYS A 119 1.39 18.63 -12.51
N ASP A 120 1.77 19.74 -11.86
CA ASP A 120 1.88 21.06 -12.48
C ASP A 120 3.30 21.32 -13.01
N LEU A 121 4.23 20.40 -12.77
CA LEU A 121 5.55 20.44 -13.41
C LEU A 121 5.34 20.34 -14.92
N LYS A 122 5.78 21.39 -15.62
CA LYS A 122 5.87 21.42 -17.06
C LYS A 122 7.31 21.61 -17.49
N MET A 123 7.70 20.94 -18.57
CA MET A 123 9.07 20.94 -19.08
C MET A 123 9.03 21.18 -20.60
N PRO A 124 9.94 21.98 -21.16
CA PRO A 124 9.99 22.20 -22.59
C PRO A 124 10.42 20.91 -23.31
N MET A 125 9.63 20.48 -24.30
CA MET A 125 9.92 19.32 -25.14
C MET A 125 10.02 19.75 -26.60
N GLU A 126 11.15 19.45 -27.22
CA GLU A 126 11.35 19.67 -28.65
C GLU A 126 10.56 18.64 -29.48
N THR A 127 9.71 19.13 -30.38
CA THR A 127 8.99 18.32 -31.38
C THR A 127 9.35 18.80 -32.79
N PRO A 128 9.04 18.04 -33.85
CA PRO A 128 9.24 18.49 -35.23
C PRO A 128 8.54 19.83 -35.56
N GLU A 129 7.47 20.18 -34.84
CA GLU A 129 6.67 21.39 -34.99
C GLU A 129 7.14 22.56 -34.09
N GLY A 130 8.15 22.34 -33.23
CA GLY A 130 8.72 23.32 -32.31
C GLY A 130 8.72 22.86 -30.84
N THR A 131 9.07 23.77 -29.92
CA THR A 131 9.05 23.47 -28.48
C THR A 131 7.62 23.52 -27.93
N THR A 132 7.21 22.47 -27.21
CA THR A 132 5.89 22.36 -26.57
C THR A 132 6.00 22.14 -25.06
N ASP A 133 4.93 22.46 -24.32
CA ASP A 133 4.84 22.17 -22.88
C ASP A 133 4.54 20.67 -22.66
N PHE A 134 5.47 19.95 -22.04
CA PHE A 134 5.30 18.56 -21.63
C PHE A 134 5.03 18.46 -20.13
N TYR A 135 4.06 17.63 -19.73
CA TYR A 135 3.65 17.42 -18.33
C TYR A 135 4.01 16.00 -17.89
N PRO A 136 5.19 15.77 -17.27
CA PRO A 136 5.72 14.43 -17.02
C PRO A 136 4.78 13.50 -16.26
N VAL A 137 4.15 13.99 -15.19
CA VAL A 137 3.29 13.17 -14.33
C VAL A 137 1.97 12.84 -15.03
N MET A 138 1.38 13.80 -15.75
CA MET A 138 0.15 13.58 -16.50
C MET A 138 0.38 12.53 -17.61
N ALA A 139 1.48 12.64 -18.35
CA ALA A 139 1.87 11.68 -19.36
C ALA A 139 2.10 10.28 -18.77
N LEU A 140 2.73 10.18 -17.59
CA LEU A 140 2.97 8.90 -16.93
C LEU A 140 1.69 8.21 -16.44
N TYR A 141 0.69 8.98 -15.98
CA TYR A 141 -0.63 8.42 -15.65
C TYR A 141 -1.34 7.89 -16.88
N GLU A 142 -1.24 8.58 -18.01
CA GLU A 142 -1.82 8.11 -19.26
C GLU A 142 -1.14 6.82 -19.73
N GLN A 143 0.19 6.76 -19.66
CA GLN A 143 0.97 5.56 -19.93
C GLN A 143 0.54 4.37 -19.04
N ALA A 144 0.31 4.60 -17.74
CA ALA A 144 -0.18 3.58 -16.81
C ALA A 144 -1.58 3.07 -17.16
N ARG A 145 -2.50 3.96 -17.57
CA ARG A 145 -3.85 3.55 -18.02
C ARG A 145 -3.79 2.70 -19.27
N GLN A 146 -2.97 3.10 -20.25
CA GLN A 146 -2.77 2.34 -21.49
C GLN A 146 -2.24 0.94 -21.19
N PHE A 147 -1.27 0.80 -20.27
CA PHE A 147 -0.80 -0.51 -19.83
C PHE A 147 -1.94 -1.39 -19.28
N TRP A 148 -2.78 -0.86 -18.39
CA TRP A 148 -3.88 -1.66 -17.82
C TRP A 148 -4.96 -2.01 -18.83
N GLN A 149 -5.34 -1.07 -19.70
CA GLN A 149 -6.30 -1.30 -20.76
C GLN A 149 -5.83 -2.38 -21.74
N GLU A 150 -4.53 -2.45 -22.00
CA GLU A 150 -3.93 -3.46 -22.86
C GLU A 150 -3.84 -4.83 -22.15
N ILE A 151 -3.31 -4.86 -20.93
CA ILE A 151 -2.87 -6.10 -20.28
C ILE A 151 -4.01 -6.82 -19.54
N LEU A 152 -4.88 -6.12 -18.81
CA LEU A 152 -5.89 -6.79 -17.98
C LEU A 152 -6.85 -7.71 -18.78
N PRO A 153 -7.37 -7.30 -19.96
CA PRO A 153 -8.25 -8.18 -20.75
C PRO A 153 -7.60 -9.50 -21.21
N GLN A 154 -6.27 -9.56 -21.25
CA GLN A 154 -5.52 -10.73 -21.70
C GLN A 154 -5.27 -11.77 -20.59
N HIS A 155 -5.50 -11.40 -19.32
CA HIS A 155 -5.02 -12.16 -18.16
C HIS A 155 -6.12 -12.44 -17.13
N LEU A 156 -7.37 -12.61 -17.57
CA LEU A 156 -8.49 -12.88 -16.68
C LEU A 156 -8.29 -14.17 -15.88
N GLY A 157 -8.19 -14.05 -14.56
CA GLY A 157 -7.97 -15.21 -13.67
C GLY A 157 -6.51 -15.66 -13.55
N GLU A 158 -5.59 -14.94 -14.17
CA GLU A 158 -4.16 -15.28 -14.19
C GLU A 158 -3.36 -14.47 -13.16
N THR A 159 -2.15 -14.95 -12.85
CA THR A 159 -1.18 -14.23 -12.02
C THR A 159 -0.03 -13.71 -12.89
N ILE A 160 0.21 -12.41 -12.90
CA ILE A 160 1.24 -11.77 -13.72
C ILE A 160 2.30 -11.05 -12.86
N LEU A 161 3.56 -11.15 -13.27
CA LEU A 161 4.67 -10.40 -12.71
C LEU A 161 4.89 -9.13 -13.54
N VAL A 162 5.01 -7.96 -12.89
CA VAL A 162 5.32 -6.69 -13.54
C VAL A 162 6.51 -6.06 -12.84
N VAL A 163 7.59 -5.78 -13.58
CA VAL A 163 8.81 -5.17 -13.03
C VAL A 163 9.09 -3.82 -13.70
N ALA A 164 9.02 -2.74 -12.94
CA ALA A 164 9.19 -1.40 -13.48
C ALA A 164 9.87 -0.46 -12.47
N HIS A 165 9.43 0.80 -12.38
CA HIS A 165 10.15 1.87 -11.69
C HIS A 165 9.27 2.62 -10.69
N SER A 166 9.88 3.48 -9.87
CA SER A 166 9.13 4.11 -8.78
C SER A 166 7.99 4.99 -9.27
N GLY A 167 8.20 5.81 -10.31
CA GLY A 167 7.18 6.73 -10.79
C GLY A 167 6.04 5.99 -11.47
N ILE A 168 6.36 5.14 -12.44
CA ILE A 168 5.34 4.36 -13.16
C ILE A 168 4.58 3.40 -12.23
N ASN A 169 5.21 2.78 -11.23
CA ASN A 169 4.50 1.93 -10.27
C ASN A 169 3.46 2.71 -9.46
N ARG A 170 3.77 3.95 -9.06
CA ARG A 170 2.80 4.82 -8.37
C ARG A 170 1.62 5.15 -9.28
N CYS A 171 1.88 5.46 -10.56
CA CYS A 171 0.83 5.70 -11.55
C CYS A 171 0.00 4.45 -11.85
N LEU A 172 0.63 3.27 -11.92
CA LEU A 172 -0.04 1.98 -12.10
C LEU A 172 -0.98 1.68 -10.93
N ILE A 173 -0.51 1.81 -9.69
CA ILE A 173 -1.37 1.63 -8.51
C ILE A 173 -2.46 2.70 -8.49
N GLY A 174 -2.10 3.97 -8.67
CA GLY A 174 -3.04 5.09 -8.66
C GLY A 174 -4.14 4.94 -9.71
N ALA A 175 -3.78 4.64 -10.96
CA ALA A 175 -4.75 4.41 -12.03
C ALA A 175 -5.67 3.22 -11.76
N ALA A 176 -5.14 2.14 -11.15
CA ALA A 176 -5.94 0.97 -10.80
C ALA A 176 -7.04 1.33 -9.79
N VAL A 177 -6.73 2.12 -8.77
CA VAL A 177 -7.69 2.54 -7.72
C VAL A 177 -8.41 3.85 -8.04
N GLY A 178 -8.37 4.31 -9.29
CA GLY A 178 -9.10 5.50 -9.74
C GLY A 178 -8.50 6.84 -9.30
N LEU A 179 -7.27 6.87 -8.77
CA LEU A 179 -6.53 8.09 -8.44
C LEU A 179 -5.93 8.76 -9.69
N ASP A 180 -5.67 10.05 -9.58
CA ASP A 180 -5.09 10.89 -10.62
C ASP A 180 -3.72 11.48 -10.21
N ALA A 181 -3.21 12.39 -11.04
CA ALA A 181 -1.89 13.00 -10.88
C ALA A 181 -1.69 13.75 -9.55
N ASP A 182 -2.76 14.20 -8.87
CA ASP A 182 -2.64 14.84 -7.54
C ASP A 182 -2.12 13.88 -6.46
N SER A 183 -2.31 12.59 -6.69
CA SER A 183 -1.92 11.51 -5.78
C SER A 183 -0.56 10.90 -6.11
N TYR A 184 0.22 11.46 -7.04
CA TYR A 184 1.49 10.89 -7.52
C TYR A 184 2.49 10.54 -6.41
N LYS A 185 2.43 11.22 -5.26
CA LYS A 185 3.32 11.00 -4.11
C LYS A 185 2.67 10.28 -2.93
N SER A 186 1.44 9.80 -3.06
CA SER A 186 0.66 9.19 -1.97
C SER A 186 1.16 7.82 -1.53
N MET A 187 1.93 7.10 -2.38
CA MET A 187 2.40 5.75 -2.08
C MET A 187 3.90 5.60 -2.33
N HIS A 188 4.63 5.05 -1.35
CA HIS A 188 6.05 4.77 -1.48
C HIS A 188 6.31 3.52 -2.31
N GLN A 189 7.49 3.45 -2.94
CA GLN A 189 7.94 2.28 -3.70
C GLN A 189 9.45 2.15 -3.46
N SER A 190 9.87 1.19 -2.64
CA SER A 190 11.27 0.86 -2.35
C SER A 190 11.85 0.01 -3.48
N ASN A 191 13.16 0.09 -3.74
CA ASN A 191 13.81 -0.81 -4.70
C ASN A 191 13.57 -2.27 -4.28
N CYS A 192 13.22 -3.15 -5.23
CA CYS A 192 12.77 -4.52 -4.97
C CYS A 192 11.57 -4.65 -4.01
N GLY A 193 10.85 -3.56 -3.74
CA GLY A 193 9.59 -3.59 -3.00
C GLY A 193 8.51 -4.30 -3.83
N ILE A 194 7.69 -5.11 -3.16
CA ILE A 194 6.62 -5.90 -3.78
C ILE A 194 5.28 -5.27 -3.42
N SER A 195 4.43 -5.05 -4.42
CA SER A 195 3.02 -4.66 -4.23
C SER A 195 2.13 -5.68 -4.94
N VAL A 196 0.95 -5.95 -4.38
CA VAL A 196 0.02 -6.96 -4.89
C VAL A 196 -1.34 -6.32 -5.12
N LEU A 197 -1.79 -6.37 -6.36
CA LEU A 197 -3.10 -5.89 -6.79
C LEU A 197 -3.90 -7.07 -7.29
N ASN A 198 -5.16 -7.15 -6.90
CA ASN A 198 -6.07 -8.15 -7.38
C ASN A 198 -7.24 -7.45 -8.09
N PHE A 199 -7.38 -7.67 -9.40
CA PHE A 199 -8.41 -7.05 -10.24
C PHE A 199 -9.59 -8.00 -10.44
N ALA A 200 -10.81 -7.55 -10.15
CA ALA A 200 -12.01 -8.32 -10.43
C ALA A 200 -12.26 -8.49 -11.94
N GLY A 201 -11.87 -7.48 -12.73
CA GLY A 201 -12.00 -7.45 -14.19
C GLY A 201 -10.96 -6.54 -14.85
N GLY A 202 -11.40 -5.64 -15.71
CA GLY A 202 -10.56 -4.67 -16.42
C GLY A 202 -10.30 -3.38 -15.63
N LEU A 203 -9.69 -2.39 -16.30
CA LEU A 203 -9.51 -1.07 -15.72
C LEU A 203 -10.86 -0.38 -15.52
N GLY A 204 -11.15 0.07 -14.30
CA GLY A 204 -12.43 0.66 -13.91
C GLY A 204 -13.37 -0.31 -13.19
N ASP A 205 -13.10 -1.62 -13.28
CA ASP A 205 -13.73 -2.61 -12.39
C ASP A 205 -13.06 -2.58 -11.00
N PRO A 206 -13.72 -3.13 -9.95
CA PRO A 206 -13.14 -3.18 -8.62
C PRO A 206 -11.75 -3.84 -8.59
N VAL A 207 -10.82 -3.19 -7.88
CA VAL A 207 -9.49 -3.71 -7.59
C VAL A 207 -9.26 -3.68 -6.09
N GLN A 208 -8.57 -4.69 -5.58
CA GLN A 208 -8.08 -4.72 -4.21
C GLN A 208 -6.55 -4.58 -4.21
N LEU A 209 -6.06 -3.60 -3.46
CA LEU A 209 -4.69 -3.53 -2.99
C LEU A 209 -4.54 -4.51 -1.82
N GLU A 210 -4.01 -5.70 -2.12
CA GLU A 210 -3.70 -6.71 -1.11
C GLU A 210 -2.53 -6.27 -0.26
N SER A 211 -1.50 -5.70 -0.87
CA SER A 211 -0.36 -5.12 -0.17
C SER A 211 0.34 -4.08 -1.04
N VAL A 212 1.03 -3.14 -0.39
CA VAL A 212 1.83 -2.13 -1.08
C VAL A 212 3.19 -2.05 -0.41
N ASN A 213 4.25 -2.11 -1.23
CA ASN A 213 5.62 -1.86 -0.83
C ASN A 213 6.14 -2.73 0.33
N LEU A 214 5.97 -4.04 0.20
CA LEU A 214 6.57 -5.02 1.11
C LEU A 214 8.08 -5.10 0.89
N THR A 215 8.85 -5.07 1.98
CA THR A 215 10.33 -5.05 1.96
C THR A 215 10.97 -6.07 2.91
N ALA A 216 10.18 -6.87 3.62
CA ALA A 216 10.68 -7.78 4.64
C ALA A 216 11.71 -8.80 4.10
N HIS A 217 11.56 -9.26 2.85
CA HIS A 217 12.51 -10.15 2.18
C HIS A 217 13.90 -9.53 1.95
N LEU A 218 14.02 -8.21 2.08
CA LEU A 218 15.28 -7.46 1.97
C LEU A 218 15.96 -7.26 3.33
N GLY A 219 15.41 -7.84 4.41
CA GLY A 219 15.87 -7.59 5.78
C GLY A 219 15.42 -6.24 6.34
N GLU A 220 14.44 -5.58 5.70
CA GLU A 220 13.80 -4.36 6.18
C GLU A 220 12.31 -4.66 6.45
N PRO A 221 11.95 -5.14 7.67
CA PRO A 221 10.59 -5.55 8.01
C PRO A 221 9.56 -4.44 7.78
N ILE A 222 9.92 -3.21 8.14
CA ILE A 222 9.18 -1.98 7.87
C ILE A 222 10.11 -1.02 7.12
N PRO A 223 9.64 -0.38 6.03
CA PRO A 223 10.41 0.65 5.34
C PRO A 223 10.80 1.80 6.27
N LYS A 224 12.06 2.23 6.21
CA LYS A 224 12.56 3.36 7.01
C LYS A 224 11.90 4.66 6.58
N PRO A 225 11.63 5.61 7.51
CA PRO A 225 11.17 6.93 7.14
C PRO A 225 12.16 7.60 6.19
N ARG A 226 11.69 8.56 5.39
CA ARG A 226 12.60 9.40 4.61
C ARG A 226 13.44 10.24 5.58
N LYS A 227 14.70 10.51 5.23
CA LYS A 227 15.62 11.29 6.08
C LYS A 227 15.09 12.70 6.38
N ASP A 228 14.28 13.24 5.48
CA ASP A 228 13.67 14.57 5.55
C ASP A 228 12.22 14.55 6.06
N THR A 229 11.75 13.43 6.63
CA THR A 229 10.40 13.35 7.21
C THR A 229 10.27 14.29 8.41
N LYS A 230 9.38 15.28 8.29
CA LYS A 230 9.13 16.29 9.33
C LYS A 230 8.00 15.89 10.30
N GLY A 231 7.00 15.16 9.82
CA GLY A 231 5.83 14.78 10.61
C GLY A 231 5.93 13.38 11.23
N ALA A 232 4.85 13.00 11.89
CA ALA A 232 4.74 11.73 12.58
C ALA A 232 4.64 10.52 11.63
N ARG A 233 4.94 9.35 12.21
CA ARG A 233 4.75 8.03 11.62
C ARG A 233 3.65 7.29 12.38
N PHE A 234 2.79 6.59 11.67
CA PHE A 234 1.72 5.78 12.24
C PHE A 234 1.86 4.32 11.81
N LEU A 235 1.73 3.41 12.78
CA LEU A 235 1.65 1.97 12.60
C LEU A 235 0.19 1.56 12.84
N LEU A 236 -0.56 1.43 11.75
CA LEU A 236 -1.96 1.03 11.78
C LEU A 236 -2.07 -0.50 11.74
N VAL A 237 -2.66 -1.09 12.78
CA VAL A 237 -2.76 -2.53 12.98
C VAL A 237 -4.21 -2.96 13.08
N ARG A 238 -4.60 -4.02 12.36
CA ARG A 238 -5.90 -4.68 12.57
C ARG A 238 -5.77 -5.70 13.71
N HIS A 239 -6.79 -5.81 14.56
CA HIS A 239 -6.85 -6.83 15.60
C HIS A 239 -6.62 -8.27 15.09
N GLY A 240 -6.13 -9.15 15.96
CA GLY A 240 -5.98 -10.58 15.70
C GLY A 240 -7.32 -11.30 15.45
N GLU A 241 -7.26 -12.52 14.94
CA GLU A 241 -8.43 -13.34 14.60
C GLU A 241 -9.35 -13.61 15.81
N THR A 242 -10.67 -13.59 15.57
CA THR A 242 -11.70 -14.07 16.50
C THR A 242 -12.38 -15.32 15.97
N ASN A 243 -13.16 -16.01 16.80
CA ASN A 243 -13.97 -17.14 16.32
C ASN A 243 -14.92 -16.74 15.19
N TRP A 244 -15.45 -15.52 15.20
CA TRP A 244 -16.38 -15.05 14.17
C TRP A 244 -15.69 -14.70 12.86
N ASN A 245 -14.40 -14.32 12.87
CA ASN A 245 -13.62 -14.24 11.64
C ASN A 245 -13.52 -15.62 10.98
N ARG A 246 -13.10 -16.63 11.73
CA ARG A 246 -12.96 -18.01 11.23
C ARG A 246 -14.30 -18.58 10.74
N ASP A 247 -15.38 -18.31 11.46
CA ASP A 247 -16.71 -18.80 11.15
C ASP A 247 -17.43 -17.93 10.09
N LYS A 248 -16.79 -16.85 9.59
CA LYS A 248 -17.34 -15.89 8.61
C LYS A 248 -18.65 -15.24 9.05
N ARG A 249 -18.74 -14.87 10.32
CA ARG A 249 -19.87 -14.12 10.90
C ARG A 249 -19.56 -12.63 10.95
N PHE A 250 -20.55 -11.81 10.64
CA PHE A 250 -20.44 -10.36 10.80
C PHE A 250 -20.34 -10.01 12.29
N GLN A 251 -19.27 -9.32 12.69
CA GLN A 251 -19.01 -9.00 14.10
C GLN A 251 -19.67 -7.71 14.53
N GLY A 252 -19.33 -6.63 13.83
CA GLY A 252 -19.71 -5.28 14.23
C GLY A 252 -19.34 -4.96 15.67
N GLN A 253 -20.29 -4.46 16.44
CA GLN A 253 -20.07 -3.99 17.80
C GLN A 253 -20.33 -5.05 18.89
N ILE A 254 -20.84 -6.24 18.56
CA ILE A 254 -20.76 -7.39 19.47
C ILE A 254 -19.28 -7.68 19.78
N ASP A 255 -18.94 -7.58 21.06
CA ASP A 255 -17.55 -7.59 21.51
C ASP A 255 -17.01 -9.01 21.72
N VAL A 256 -16.67 -9.66 20.61
CA VAL A 256 -16.05 -10.99 20.59
C VAL A 256 -14.55 -10.87 20.89
N PRO A 257 -14.00 -11.63 21.86
CA PRO A 257 -12.57 -11.61 22.18
C PRO A 257 -11.73 -12.32 21.11
N LEU A 258 -10.41 -12.16 21.20
CA LEU A 258 -9.48 -12.93 20.36
C LEU A 258 -9.64 -14.43 20.61
N ASN A 259 -9.48 -15.21 19.54
CA ASN A 259 -9.26 -16.65 19.66
C ASN A 259 -7.75 -16.94 19.86
N ASP A 260 -7.39 -18.22 20.03
CA ASP A 260 -5.99 -18.60 20.26
C ASP A 260 -5.07 -18.22 19.10
N GLN A 261 -5.55 -18.35 17.86
CA GLN A 261 -4.81 -17.92 16.68
C GLN A 261 -4.63 -16.40 16.64
N GLY A 262 -5.64 -15.63 17.06
CA GLY A 262 -5.56 -14.18 17.19
C GLY A 262 -4.53 -13.73 18.22
N ARG A 263 -4.41 -14.45 19.35
CA ARG A 263 -3.33 -14.21 20.32
C ARG A 263 -1.95 -14.55 19.75
N VAL A 264 -1.84 -15.62 18.96
CA VAL A 264 -0.60 -15.95 18.25
C VAL A 264 -0.23 -14.85 17.25
N GLN A 265 -1.19 -14.36 16.45
CA GLN A 265 -0.99 -13.26 15.50
C GLN A 265 -0.56 -11.97 16.21
N ALA A 266 -1.21 -11.62 17.33
CA ALA A 266 -0.83 -10.47 18.15
C ALA A 266 0.59 -10.62 18.71
N GLY A 267 0.96 -11.82 19.18
CA GLY A 267 2.32 -12.13 19.61
C GLY A 267 3.34 -12.01 18.48
N GLN A 268 3.04 -12.50 17.28
CA GLN A 268 3.91 -12.34 16.11
C GLN A 268 4.06 -10.87 15.70
N ALA A 269 2.99 -10.07 15.80
CA ALA A 269 3.06 -8.64 15.58
C ALA A 269 3.90 -7.94 16.66
N ALA A 270 3.80 -8.37 17.92
CA ALA A 270 4.63 -7.88 19.01
C ALA A 270 6.12 -8.14 18.75
N GLU A 271 6.48 -9.36 18.32
CA GLU A 271 7.85 -9.71 17.94
C GLU A 271 8.33 -8.88 16.73
N PHE A 272 7.49 -8.72 15.72
CA PHE A 272 7.79 -7.94 14.52
C PHE A 272 8.04 -6.46 14.81
N LEU A 273 7.34 -5.89 15.80
CA LEU A 273 7.45 -4.49 16.19
C LEU A 273 8.37 -4.25 17.40
N ARG A 274 9.05 -5.28 17.92
CA ARG A 274 9.87 -5.18 19.14
C ARG A 274 10.92 -4.06 19.04
N ASP A 275 11.65 -4.02 17.93
CA ASP A 275 12.77 -3.08 17.74
C ASP A 275 12.34 -1.74 17.11
N VAL A 276 11.04 -1.55 16.88
CA VAL A 276 10.50 -0.29 16.37
C VAL A 276 10.20 0.62 17.56
N ALA A 277 10.84 1.78 17.63
CA ALA A 277 10.52 2.75 18.67
C ALA A 277 9.05 3.19 18.56
N ILE A 278 8.24 2.92 19.58
CA ILE A 278 6.85 3.39 19.70
C ILE A 278 6.81 4.43 20.82
N ASP A 279 6.26 5.60 20.53
CA ASP A 279 6.21 6.74 21.45
C ASP A 279 4.81 6.93 22.05
N ARG A 280 3.77 6.54 21.31
CA ARG A 280 2.36 6.62 21.71
C ARG A 280 1.58 5.43 21.17
N ALA A 281 0.51 5.05 21.86
CA ALA A 281 -0.40 4.01 21.40
C ALA A 281 -1.86 4.39 21.62
N LEU A 282 -2.68 4.15 20.60
CA LEU A 282 -4.12 4.35 20.61
C LEU A 282 -4.82 3.06 20.14
N SER A 283 -5.92 2.69 20.79
CA SER A 283 -6.74 1.56 20.34
C SER A 283 -8.23 1.85 20.41
N SER A 284 -9.01 1.13 19.60
CA SER A 284 -10.42 0.92 19.92
C SER A 284 -10.56 0.29 21.33
N PRO A 285 -11.60 0.66 22.10
CA PRO A 285 -11.84 0.11 23.43
C PRO A 285 -12.34 -1.34 23.44
N MET A 286 -12.81 -1.85 22.29
CA MET A 286 -13.32 -3.22 22.14
C MET A 286 -12.26 -4.25 22.55
N LEU A 287 -12.68 -5.43 23.03
CA LEU A 287 -11.77 -6.46 23.56
C LEU A 287 -10.68 -6.85 22.54
N ARG A 288 -11.05 -7.12 21.29
CA ARG A 288 -10.12 -7.65 20.28
C ARG A 288 -8.97 -6.71 19.89
N PRO A 289 -9.15 -5.40 19.59
CA PRO A 289 -8.02 -4.54 19.26
C PRO A 289 -7.26 -4.13 20.51
N LYS A 290 -7.96 -3.95 21.65
CA LYS A 290 -7.34 -3.65 22.93
C LYS A 290 -6.38 -4.77 23.37
N GLU A 291 -6.83 -6.02 23.38
CA GLU A 291 -5.98 -7.18 23.73
C GLU A 291 -4.80 -7.29 22.74
N THR A 292 -5.03 -7.03 21.44
CA THR A 292 -3.95 -7.00 20.44
C THR A 292 -2.90 -5.91 20.76
N ALA A 293 -3.34 -4.70 21.09
CA ALA A 293 -2.48 -3.58 21.46
C ALA A 293 -1.68 -3.87 22.74
N GLU A 294 -2.35 -4.39 23.77
CA GLU A 294 -1.72 -4.77 25.04
C GLU A 294 -0.62 -5.81 24.85
N ILE A 295 -0.83 -6.81 23.97
CA ILE A 295 0.20 -7.80 23.63
C ILE A 295 1.40 -7.16 22.92
N ILE A 296 1.16 -6.28 21.94
CA ILE A 296 2.24 -5.56 21.23
C ILE A 296 3.07 -4.70 22.21
N LEU A 297 2.39 -4.03 23.15
CA LEU A 297 3.03 -3.13 24.11
C LEU A 297 3.82 -3.84 25.22
N GLN A 298 3.79 -5.17 25.30
CA GLN A 298 4.66 -5.91 26.23
C GLN A 298 6.15 -5.65 26.00
N HIS A 299 6.55 -5.35 24.74
CA HIS A 299 7.91 -4.93 24.39
C HIS A 299 8.17 -3.43 24.55
N HIS A 300 7.14 -2.64 24.90
CA HIS A 300 7.16 -1.18 24.99
C HIS A 300 6.56 -0.68 26.32
N PRO A 301 7.07 -1.11 27.49
CA PRO A 301 6.43 -0.90 28.79
C PRO A 301 6.32 0.57 29.22
N GLN A 302 7.06 1.48 28.57
CA GLN A 302 6.99 2.93 28.78
C GLN A 302 5.81 3.60 28.08
N VAL A 303 5.13 2.91 27.16
CA VAL A 303 4.04 3.47 26.35
C VAL A 303 2.70 3.13 26.98
N THR A 304 1.95 4.15 27.37
CA THR A 304 0.57 3.99 27.85
C THR A 304 -0.38 3.79 26.67
N LEU A 305 -1.28 2.82 26.77
CA LEU A 305 -2.36 2.63 25.80
C LEU A 305 -3.51 3.61 26.07
N GLU A 306 -3.76 4.51 25.12
CA GLU A 306 -4.95 5.36 25.08
C GLU A 306 -6.08 4.62 24.36
N LEU A 307 -7.33 4.88 24.74
CA LEU A 307 -8.52 4.30 24.10
C LEU A 307 -9.40 5.40 23.52
N ASP A 308 -9.97 5.17 22.32
CA ASP A 308 -10.88 6.10 21.66
C ASP A 308 -12.11 5.37 21.08
N ASP A 309 -13.29 5.69 21.62
CA ASP A 309 -14.57 5.10 21.23
C ASP A 309 -14.89 5.34 19.74
N ARG A 310 -14.35 6.40 19.13
CA ARG A 310 -14.54 6.70 17.71
C ARG A 310 -13.85 5.67 16.80
N LEU A 311 -12.98 4.82 17.35
CA LEU A 311 -12.33 3.70 16.66
C LEU A 311 -13.07 2.36 16.83
N CYS A 312 -14.26 2.32 17.44
CA CYS A 312 -15.10 1.11 17.45
C CYS A 312 -15.44 0.64 16.03
N GLU A 313 -15.65 -0.67 15.86
CA GLU A 313 -16.02 -1.22 14.55
C GLU A 313 -17.36 -0.65 14.06
N ILE A 314 -17.59 -0.71 12.75
CA ILE A 314 -18.91 -0.45 12.17
C ILE A 314 -19.99 -1.26 12.92
N SER A 315 -21.08 -0.62 13.35
CA SER A 315 -22.25 -1.36 13.83
C SER A 315 -22.94 -2.02 12.64
N HIS A 316 -22.90 -3.35 12.56
CA HIS A 316 -23.64 -4.07 11.52
C HIS A 316 -25.12 -4.27 11.91
N GLY A 317 -25.54 -3.79 13.09
CA GLY A 317 -26.92 -3.87 13.56
C GLY A 317 -27.45 -5.30 13.54
N LEU A 318 -28.58 -5.52 12.86
CA LEU A 318 -29.23 -6.82 12.78
C LEU A 318 -28.44 -7.88 11.98
N TRP A 319 -27.33 -7.53 11.33
CA TRP A 319 -26.45 -8.51 10.66
C TRP A 319 -25.46 -9.14 11.63
N GLU A 320 -25.24 -8.56 12.81
CA GLU A 320 -24.24 -9.05 13.75
C GLU A 320 -24.55 -10.48 14.22
N GLY A 321 -23.52 -11.33 14.24
CA GLY A 321 -23.61 -12.75 14.54
C GLY A 321 -24.07 -13.62 13.38
N LYS A 322 -24.49 -13.06 12.24
CA LYS A 322 -25.02 -13.82 11.11
C LYS A 322 -23.95 -14.19 10.08
N LEU A 323 -24.18 -15.31 9.41
CA LEU A 323 -23.50 -15.71 8.18
C LEU A 323 -24.10 -14.95 6.98
N GLU A 324 -23.35 -14.86 5.89
CA GLU A 324 -23.82 -14.27 4.63
C GLU A 324 -25.16 -14.86 4.15
N ALA A 325 -25.31 -16.19 4.23
CA ALA A 325 -26.55 -16.86 3.81
C ALA A 325 -27.76 -16.53 4.71
N GLU A 326 -27.51 -16.24 5.99
CA GLU A 326 -28.55 -15.82 6.94
C GLU A 326 -28.96 -14.36 6.66
N ILE A 327 -27.98 -13.49 6.35
CA ILE A 327 -28.25 -12.11 5.95
C ILE A 327 -29.05 -12.06 4.64
N GLU A 328 -28.65 -12.80 3.61
CA GLU A 328 -29.37 -12.81 2.34
C GLU A 328 -30.80 -13.39 2.48
N ALA A 329 -31.00 -14.34 3.40
CA ALA A 329 -32.33 -14.89 3.66
C ALA A 329 -33.27 -13.91 4.36
N GLU A 330 -32.75 -13.08 5.26
CA GLU A 330 -33.55 -12.12 6.04
C GLU A 330 -33.63 -10.72 5.40
N PHE A 331 -32.58 -10.33 4.66
CA PHE A 331 -32.38 -9.02 4.03
C PHE A 331 -31.96 -9.20 2.55
N PRO A 332 -32.82 -9.76 1.70
CA PRO A 332 -32.47 -10.18 0.35
C PRO A 332 -31.97 -9.01 -0.50
N GLY A 333 -30.80 -9.18 -1.12
CA GLY A 333 -30.16 -8.20 -1.99
C GLY A 333 -29.29 -7.15 -1.30
N GLU A 334 -29.44 -6.92 0.01
CA GLU A 334 -28.63 -5.92 0.72
C GLU A 334 -27.16 -6.34 0.82
N LEU A 335 -26.88 -7.64 1.04
CA LEU A 335 -25.53 -8.16 1.04
C LEU A 335 -24.83 -7.96 -0.31
N LYS A 336 -25.56 -8.19 -1.41
CA LYS A 336 -25.06 -7.93 -2.76
C LYS A 336 -24.79 -6.44 -2.97
N GLN A 337 -25.68 -5.56 -2.49
CA GLN A 337 -25.47 -4.12 -2.56
C GLN A 337 -24.21 -3.71 -1.78
N TRP A 338 -23.99 -4.30 -0.61
CA TRP A 338 -22.80 -4.08 0.20
C TRP A 338 -21.52 -4.55 -0.50
N GLN A 339 -21.56 -5.63 -1.27
CA GLN A 339 -20.41 -6.11 -2.06
C GLN A 339 -20.08 -5.22 -3.27
N ILE A 340 -21.08 -4.56 -3.89
CA ILE A 340 -20.89 -3.82 -5.16
C ILE A 340 -20.83 -2.30 -5.01
N ALA A 341 -21.54 -1.75 -4.03
CA ALA A 341 -21.72 -0.32 -3.78
C ALA A 341 -21.90 -0.07 -2.27
N PRO A 342 -20.91 -0.46 -1.44
CA PRO A 342 -21.03 -0.45 0.02
C PRO A 342 -21.39 0.92 0.60
N GLU A 343 -21.00 2.01 -0.05
CA GLU A 343 -21.29 3.38 0.34
C GLU A 343 -22.78 3.74 0.30
N THR A 344 -23.59 2.93 -0.40
CA THR A 344 -25.03 3.14 -0.54
C THR A 344 -25.87 2.37 0.47
N VAL A 345 -25.24 1.52 1.30
CA VAL A 345 -25.92 0.62 2.22
C VAL A 345 -26.12 1.27 3.58
N GLN A 346 -27.34 1.15 4.09
CA GLN A 346 -27.67 1.37 5.49
C GLN A 346 -27.96 0.02 6.13
N MET A 347 -27.08 -0.45 7.02
CA MET A 347 -27.31 -1.70 7.73
C MET A 347 -28.53 -1.53 8.67
N PRO A 348 -29.47 -2.49 8.72
CA PRO A 348 -30.66 -2.40 9.56
C PRO A 348 -30.29 -2.27 11.04
N GLU A 349 -30.77 -1.21 11.70
CA GLU A 349 -30.41 -0.85 13.09
C GLU A 349 -28.90 -0.66 13.34
N GLY A 350 -28.11 -0.51 12.27
CA GLY A 350 -26.66 -0.34 12.31
C GLY A 350 -26.20 1.01 11.77
N GLU A 351 -24.90 1.09 11.51
CA GLU A 351 -24.26 2.22 10.85
C GLU A 351 -24.25 2.01 9.32
N ASN A 352 -24.21 3.12 8.58
CA ASN A 352 -23.70 3.13 7.20
C ASN A 352 -22.23 3.58 7.19
N LEU A 353 -21.54 3.42 6.05
CA LEU A 353 -20.13 3.79 5.97
C LEU A 353 -19.85 5.29 6.15
N GLN A 354 -20.77 6.17 5.81
CA GLN A 354 -20.56 7.62 6.02
C GLN A 354 -20.53 7.95 7.51
N GLN A 355 -21.38 7.31 8.33
CA GLN A 355 -21.36 7.49 9.78
C GLN A 355 -20.04 7.03 10.40
N VAL A 356 -19.52 5.88 9.96
CA VAL A 356 -18.19 5.38 10.38
C VAL A 356 -17.10 6.35 9.92
N TRP A 357 -17.16 6.79 8.67
CA TRP A 357 -16.22 7.73 8.08
C TRP A 357 -16.11 9.02 8.89
N ASP A 358 -17.24 9.65 9.22
CA ASP A 358 -17.29 10.93 9.91
C ASP A 358 -16.60 10.87 11.28
N ARG A 359 -16.86 9.82 12.07
CA ARG A 359 -16.23 9.66 13.40
C ARG A 359 -14.76 9.26 13.31
N VAL A 360 -14.40 8.36 12.38
CA VAL A 360 -13.04 7.83 12.27
C VAL A 360 -12.09 8.87 11.69
N VAL A 361 -12.51 9.64 10.68
CA VAL A 361 -11.69 10.70 10.09
C VAL A 361 -11.46 11.84 11.08
N LEU A 362 -12.47 12.18 11.89
CA LEU A 362 -12.27 13.14 12.97
C LEU A 362 -11.25 12.63 14.00
N ALA A 363 -11.36 11.37 14.44
CA ALA A 363 -10.40 10.77 15.36
C ALA A 363 -8.98 10.75 14.79
N TRP A 364 -8.82 10.40 13.51
CA TRP A 364 -7.52 10.40 12.84
C TRP A 364 -6.92 11.81 12.76
N LYS A 365 -7.71 12.83 12.38
CA LYS A 365 -7.25 14.22 12.32
C LYS A 365 -6.80 14.73 13.69
N ASP A 366 -7.57 14.47 14.74
CA ASP A 366 -7.23 14.86 16.10
C ASP A 366 -5.95 14.15 16.59
N LEU A 367 -5.78 12.87 16.25
CA LEU A 367 -4.57 12.11 16.57
C LEU A 367 -3.34 12.71 15.87
N VAL A 368 -3.44 13.00 14.57
CA VAL A 368 -2.35 13.61 13.79
C VAL A 368 -2.00 15.00 14.33
N ALA A 369 -3.01 15.82 14.63
CA ALA A 369 -2.81 17.17 15.16
C ALA A 369 -2.20 17.18 16.57
N SER A 370 -2.55 16.21 17.42
CA SER A 370 -2.04 16.10 18.79
C SER A 370 -0.67 15.39 18.89
N THR A 371 -0.23 14.73 17.83
CA THR A 371 1.06 14.01 17.83
C THR A 371 2.21 14.99 17.60
N PRO A 372 3.25 15.00 18.44
CA PRO A 372 4.45 15.80 18.17
C PRO A 372 5.08 15.45 16.81
N GLU A 373 5.53 16.47 16.08
CA GLU A 373 6.37 16.28 14.89
C GLU A 373 7.72 15.62 15.24
N SER A 374 8.51 15.25 14.23
CA SER A 374 9.80 14.56 14.41
C SER A 374 10.73 15.27 15.41
N GLN A 375 11.36 14.50 16.30
CA GLN A 375 12.38 14.95 17.24
C GLN A 375 13.63 14.05 17.10
N ASP A 376 14.84 14.62 17.28
CA ASP A 376 16.10 13.87 17.38
C ASP A 376 16.30 12.77 16.31
N ASP A 377 16.40 13.19 15.05
CA ASP A 377 16.68 12.34 13.87
C ASP A 377 15.65 11.22 13.55
N ARG A 378 14.50 11.15 14.24
CA ARG A 378 13.41 10.22 13.91
C ARG A 378 12.01 10.80 14.08
N PRO A 379 11.00 10.29 13.34
CA PRO A 379 9.62 10.68 13.58
C PRO A 379 9.10 10.13 14.90
N THR A 380 8.21 10.88 15.55
CA THR A 380 7.33 10.33 16.59
C THR A 380 6.49 9.23 15.96
N THR A 381 6.55 8.03 16.53
CA THR A 381 5.88 6.85 16.00
C THR A 381 4.72 6.44 16.90
N VAL A 382 3.52 6.34 16.30
CA VAL A 382 2.28 6.05 17.00
C VAL A 382 1.72 4.69 16.55
N LEU A 383 1.48 3.79 17.50
CA LEU A 383 0.73 2.56 17.27
C LEU A 383 -0.77 2.85 17.29
N VAL A 384 -1.51 2.41 16.28
CA VAL A 384 -2.97 2.52 16.23
C VAL A 384 -3.56 1.14 15.98
N VAL A 385 -4.33 0.58 16.91
CA VAL A 385 -4.93 -0.76 16.77
C VAL A 385 -6.45 -0.66 16.69
N ALA A 386 -7.02 -1.09 15.58
CA ALA A 386 -8.46 -0.99 15.33
C ALA A 386 -8.98 -2.18 14.51
N HIS A 387 -9.94 -1.92 13.61
CA HIS A 387 -10.73 -2.95 12.92
C HIS A 387 -10.68 -2.77 11.40
N ASP A 388 -11.34 -3.69 10.68
CA ASP A 388 -11.31 -3.71 9.22
C ASP A 388 -11.93 -2.45 8.62
N ALA A 389 -13.17 -2.12 8.99
CA ALA A 389 -13.88 -0.98 8.42
C ALA A 389 -13.24 0.35 8.83
N VAL A 390 -12.79 0.45 10.07
CA VAL A 390 -12.09 1.62 10.61
C VAL A 390 -10.78 1.87 9.86
N ASN A 391 -9.93 0.85 9.70
CA ASN A 391 -8.67 1.00 8.98
C ASN A 391 -8.89 1.36 7.50
N LYS A 392 -9.89 0.76 6.85
CA LYS A 392 -10.26 1.08 5.47
C LYS A 392 -10.77 2.52 5.33
N ALA A 393 -11.55 3.03 6.29
CA ALA A 393 -11.99 4.42 6.30
C ALA A 393 -10.80 5.40 6.43
N ILE A 394 -9.84 5.09 7.31
CA ILE A 394 -8.59 5.87 7.42
C ILE A 394 -7.86 5.84 6.07
N LEU A 395 -7.66 4.66 5.47
CA LEU A 395 -6.92 4.52 4.22
C LEU A 395 -7.58 5.23 3.03
N GLY A 396 -8.91 5.17 2.92
CA GLY A 396 -9.65 5.95 1.94
C GLY A 396 -9.43 7.45 2.13
N TYR A 397 -9.46 7.93 3.38
CA TYR A 397 -9.23 9.34 3.68
C TYR A 397 -7.82 9.79 3.30
N LEU A 398 -6.80 8.95 3.53
CA LEU A 398 -5.40 9.25 3.22
C LEU A 398 -5.12 9.37 1.71
N ILE A 399 -5.98 8.82 0.86
CA ILE A 399 -5.88 8.95 -0.61
C ILE A 399 -6.86 9.99 -1.18
N ASP A 400 -7.41 10.87 -0.32
CA ASP A 400 -8.39 11.90 -0.68
C ASP A 400 -9.65 11.32 -1.37
N ARG A 401 -10.12 10.16 -0.91
CA ARG A 401 -11.35 9.49 -1.39
C ARG A 401 -12.37 9.32 -0.27
N GLY A 402 -13.52 8.73 -0.57
CA GLY A 402 -14.61 8.51 0.37
C GLY A 402 -14.93 7.03 0.63
N PRO A 403 -16.09 6.77 1.25
CA PRO A 403 -16.60 5.42 1.54
C PRO A 403 -16.65 4.44 0.36
N GLU A 404 -16.74 4.93 -0.88
CA GLU A 404 -16.75 4.10 -2.09
C GLU A 404 -15.48 3.24 -2.24
N THR A 405 -14.39 3.62 -1.55
CA THR A 405 -13.12 2.89 -1.58
C THR A 405 -13.05 1.71 -0.60
N PHE A 406 -14.13 1.39 0.11
CA PHE A 406 -14.13 0.39 1.18
C PHE A 406 -13.47 -0.96 0.81
N TRP A 407 -13.77 -1.49 -0.37
CA TRP A 407 -13.21 -2.76 -0.84
C TRP A 407 -11.82 -2.65 -1.49
N THR A 408 -11.29 -1.43 -1.62
CA THR A 408 -9.99 -1.17 -2.26
C THR A 408 -8.82 -1.71 -1.44
N PHE A 409 -8.91 -1.73 -0.11
CA PHE A 409 -7.78 -2.08 0.74
C PHE A 409 -8.00 -3.40 1.48
N LYS A 410 -7.06 -4.32 1.38
CA LYS A 410 -7.00 -5.47 2.29
C LYS A 410 -6.43 -5.04 3.64
N GLN A 411 -6.97 -5.59 4.71
CA GLN A 411 -6.44 -5.50 6.07
C GLN A 411 -6.47 -6.89 6.70
N GLY A 412 -5.37 -7.63 6.69
CA GLY A 412 -5.27 -8.94 7.33
C GLY A 412 -5.29 -8.85 8.86
N ASN A 413 -5.75 -9.89 9.55
CA ASN A 413 -5.69 -9.92 11.01
C ASN A 413 -4.23 -9.86 11.50
N GLY A 414 -3.92 -8.90 12.39
CA GLY A 414 -2.54 -8.66 12.86
C GLY A 414 -1.62 -8.01 11.82
N ALA A 415 -2.15 -7.58 10.67
CA ALA A 415 -1.36 -6.90 9.64
C ALA A 415 -0.97 -5.49 10.07
N VAL A 416 0.20 -5.03 9.62
CA VAL A 416 0.74 -3.69 9.91
C VAL A 416 0.75 -2.84 8.65
N THR A 417 0.20 -1.64 8.73
CA THR A 417 0.24 -0.61 7.69
C THR A 417 1.03 0.60 8.21
N VAL A 418 1.88 1.18 7.38
CA VAL A 418 2.84 2.23 7.77
C VAL A 418 2.53 3.50 7.00
N ILE A 419 2.24 4.57 7.73
CA ILE A 419 1.86 5.87 7.19
C ILE A 419 2.81 6.94 7.72
N ASP A 420 3.36 7.76 6.84
CA ASP A 420 4.24 8.87 7.20
C ASP A 420 3.64 10.22 6.77
N TYR A 421 3.94 11.27 7.52
CA TYR A 421 3.67 12.66 7.15
C TYR A 421 4.98 13.36 6.78
N PRO A 422 5.52 13.16 5.55
CA PRO A 422 6.87 13.58 5.19
C PRO A 422 7.08 15.10 5.27
N LEU A 423 6.03 15.90 5.04
CA LEU A 423 6.10 17.36 5.02
C LEU A 423 5.56 18.02 6.30
N GLY A 424 5.44 17.27 7.39
CA GLY A 424 4.83 17.73 8.65
C GLY A 424 3.39 17.25 8.78
N ASN A 425 2.81 17.36 9.99
CA ASN A 425 1.50 16.77 10.31
C ASN A 425 0.34 17.46 9.56
N GLN A 426 0.57 18.68 9.05
CA GLN A 426 -0.38 19.40 8.18
C GLN A 426 -0.16 19.12 6.68
N GLY A 427 0.89 18.37 6.33
CA GLY A 427 1.22 18.00 4.97
C GLY A 427 0.43 16.80 4.46
N LYS A 428 0.60 16.48 3.18
CA LYS A 428 -0.02 15.28 2.59
C LYS A 428 0.57 14.00 3.21
N PRO A 429 -0.27 13.01 3.55
CA PRO A 429 0.21 11.72 4.02
C PRO A 429 0.85 10.90 2.90
N LEU A 430 1.65 9.93 3.32
CA LEU A 430 2.30 8.93 2.47
C LEU A 430 2.01 7.54 3.05
N ILE A 431 1.31 6.69 2.31
CA ILE A 431 1.26 5.26 2.59
C ILE A 431 2.64 4.69 2.24
N HIS A 432 3.43 4.39 3.26
CA HIS A 432 4.79 3.89 3.09
C HIS A 432 4.79 2.39 2.81
N ALA A 433 3.94 1.64 3.50
CA ALA A 433 3.64 0.24 3.22
C ALA A 433 2.22 -0.08 3.67
N LEU A 434 1.57 -1.04 3.02
CA LEU A 434 0.21 -1.44 3.32
C LEU A 434 0.11 -2.95 3.50
N ASN A 435 -0.61 -3.35 4.55
CA ASN A 435 -0.96 -4.74 4.86
C ASN A 435 0.25 -5.69 4.94
N ILE A 436 1.27 -5.31 5.71
CA ILE A 436 2.42 -6.18 5.97
C ILE A 436 1.97 -7.35 6.84
N THR A 437 2.10 -8.56 6.33
CA THR A 437 1.77 -9.84 7.01
C THR A 437 2.94 -10.82 7.02
N SER A 438 4.15 -10.36 6.67
CA SER A 438 5.36 -11.20 6.60
C SER A 438 5.69 -11.96 7.88
N HIS A 439 5.37 -11.39 9.05
CA HIS A 439 5.51 -12.03 10.37
C HIS A 439 4.50 -13.16 10.64
N LEU A 440 3.50 -13.32 9.79
CA LEU A 440 2.41 -14.30 9.93
C LEU A 440 2.58 -15.53 9.02
N GLY A 441 3.71 -15.68 8.32
CA GLY A 441 4.04 -16.90 7.57
C GLY A 441 4.14 -16.78 6.04
N GLY A 442 4.41 -15.58 5.50
CA GLY A 442 4.77 -15.38 4.10
C GLY A 442 4.66 -13.94 3.62
N VAL A 443 5.23 -13.62 2.46
CA VAL A 443 5.14 -12.27 1.86
C VAL A 443 3.74 -11.95 1.35
N LEU A 444 2.97 -12.96 0.94
CA LEU A 444 1.57 -12.79 0.60
C LEU A 444 0.68 -13.02 1.81
N ASP A 445 -0.41 -12.25 1.88
CA ASP A 445 -1.40 -12.38 2.95
C ASP A 445 -2.16 -13.71 2.83
N LYS A 446 -2.18 -14.46 3.93
CA LYS A 446 -2.92 -15.72 4.08
C LYS A 446 -3.90 -15.69 5.25
N THR A 447 -4.08 -14.53 5.88
CA THR A 447 -5.00 -14.37 7.00
C THR A 447 -6.45 -14.56 6.56
N ALA A 448 -7.31 -14.92 7.51
CA ALA A 448 -8.73 -15.06 7.23
C ALA A 448 -9.28 -13.78 6.57
N ALA A 449 -10.08 -13.94 5.53
CA ALA A 449 -10.98 -12.86 5.14
C ALA A 449 -11.97 -12.62 6.30
N GLY A 450 -12.36 -11.38 6.54
CA GLY A 450 -13.49 -11.10 7.42
C GLY A 450 -14.78 -11.71 6.87
N ALA A 451 -15.90 -11.40 7.50
CA ALA A 451 -17.16 -11.53 6.78
C ALA A 451 -17.09 -10.51 5.63
N LEU A 452 -16.92 -11.05 4.42
CA LEU A 452 -16.56 -10.45 3.12
C LEU A 452 -15.06 -10.17 2.88
#